data_AF-A0A2V8VCQ8-F1
#
_entry.id   AF-A0A2V8VCQ8-F1
#
_cell.length_a   1.000
_cell.length_b   1.000
_cell.length_c   1.000
_cell.angle_alpha   90.00
_cell.angle_beta   90.00
_cell.angle_gamma   90.00
#
_symmetry.space_group_name_H-M   'P 1'
#
loop_
_entity.id
_entity.type
_entity.pdbx_description
1 polymer ?
#
loop_
_entity_poly.entity_id
_entity_poly.type
_entity_poly.pdbx_seq_one_letter_code
_entity_poly.pdbx_strand_id
1 'polypeptide(L)'
;TPWSTLDDYVDLLDFIERESLIDHLDPVQLAIRLLIPPGSLLAGRAETKPFLGPLDPERFTFTWDHPDARVDRLYRDVGAIVERAAHDGEDPLVTFHRIRARAGSATSGSASSPALALPAARRDKGRPPRLTEPWFC
;
A
#
# COMPACT_ATOMS: atom_id res chain seq x y z
N THR A 1 -5.82 1.07 -13.71
CA THR A 1 -5.38 2.35 -14.32
C THR A 1 -6.13 3.48 -13.63
N PRO A 2 -5.42 4.55 -13.18
CA PRO A 2 -4.44 5.33 -13.99
C PRO A 2 -2.80 5.30 -13.60
N TRP A 3 -2.92 4.14 -12.79
CA TRP A 3 -2.13 2.90 -13.07
C TRP A 3 -2.60 1.58 -12.44
N SER A 4 -2.59 1.40 -11.12
CA SER A 4 -2.95 0.11 -10.48
C SER A 4 -4.43 -0.30 -10.59
N THR A 5 -4.77 -1.49 -10.08
CA THR A 5 -6.11 -2.00 -9.77
C THR A 5 -6.11 -2.69 -8.39
N LEU A 6 -7.21 -3.32 -7.97
CA LEU A 6 -7.19 -4.19 -6.79
C LEU A 6 -6.42 -5.49 -7.05
N ASP A 7 -6.55 -6.04 -8.26
CA ASP A 7 -5.98 -7.34 -8.61
C ASP A 7 -4.45 -7.23 -8.76
N ASP A 8 -3.95 -6.16 -9.42
CA ASP A 8 -2.51 -5.82 -9.45
C ASP A 8 -1.90 -5.72 -8.03
N TYR A 9 -2.67 -5.23 -7.06
CA TYR A 9 -2.23 -5.08 -5.67
C TYR A 9 -2.24 -6.42 -4.91
N VAL A 10 -3.18 -7.32 -5.21
CA VAL A 10 -3.17 -8.69 -4.67
C VAL A 10 -2.01 -9.50 -5.27
N ASP A 11 -1.79 -9.40 -6.58
CA ASP A 11 -0.66 -10.05 -7.28
C ASP A 11 0.70 -9.60 -6.73
N LEU A 12 0.84 -8.32 -6.33
CA LEU A 12 2.02 -7.81 -5.64
C LEU A 12 2.24 -8.47 -4.27
N LEU A 13 1.18 -8.65 -3.47
CA LEU A 13 1.29 -9.33 -2.17
C LEU A 13 1.60 -10.82 -2.34
N ASP A 14 0.97 -11.48 -3.32
CA ASP A 14 1.23 -12.89 -3.65
C ASP A 14 2.65 -13.10 -4.20
N PHE A 15 3.21 -12.13 -4.93
CA PHE A 15 4.64 -12.08 -5.28
C PHE A 15 5.52 -11.96 -4.02
N ILE A 16 5.25 -10.99 -3.15
CA ILE A 16 6.07 -10.73 -1.94
C ILE A 16 6.10 -11.95 -1.00
N GLU A 17 4.99 -12.65 -0.82
CA GLU A 17 4.98 -13.87 -0.01
C GLU A 17 5.73 -15.02 -0.68
N ARG A 18 5.46 -15.27 -1.97
CA ARG A 18 6.06 -16.38 -2.73
C ARG A 18 7.59 -16.26 -2.80
N GLU A 19 8.10 -15.07 -3.14
CA GLU A 19 9.53 -14.80 -3.17
C GLU A 19 10.15 -14.61 -1.75
N SER A 20 9.35 -14.81 -0.69
CA SER A 20 9.75 -14.69 0.73
C SER A 20 10.30 -13.30 1.14
N LEU A 21 9.84 -12.24 0.48
CA LEU A 21 10.33 -10.87 0.64
C LEU A 21 9.69 -10.09 1.81
N ILE A 22 8.72 -10.67 2.53
CA ILE A 22 8.02 -10.00 3.65
C ILE A 22 9.00 -9.44 4.68
N ASP A 23 9.99 -10.25 5.08
CA ASP A 23 11.00 -9.88 6.08
C ASP A 23 12.07 -8.91 5.53
N HIS A 24 12.07 -8.65 4.21
CA HIS A 24 13.00 -7.79 3.48
C HIS A 24 12.38 -6.44 3.05
N LEU A 25 11.10 -6.21 3.35
CA LEU A 25 10.37 -4.99 2.99
C LEU A 25 9.84 -4.28 4.23
N ASP A 26 9.96 -2.95 4.23
CA ASP A 26 9.25 -2.13 5.20
C ASP A 26 7.77 -2.03 4.80
N PRO A 27 6.79 -2.29 5.69
CA PRO A 27 5.38 -2.20 5.36
C PRO A 27 4.95 -0.85 4.76
N VAL A 28 5.67 0.25 5.03
CA VAL A 28 5.38 1.57 4.42
C VAL A 28 5.49 1.57 2.90
N GLN A 29 6.31 0.69 2.32
CA GLN A 29 6.42 0.55 0.87
C GLN A 29 5.10 0.10 0.21
N LEU A 30 4.22 -0.59 0.96
CA LEU A 30 2.90 -1.03 0.48
C LEU A 30 1.83 0.07 0.58
N ALA A 31 2.10 1.16 1.29
CA ALA A 31 1.21 2.32 1.39
C ALA A 31 1.49 3.41 0.32
N ILE A 32 2.61 3.32 -0.40
CA ILE A 32 3.04 4.37 -1.35
C ILE A 32 2.02 4.56 -2.47
N ARG A 33 1.54 5.80 -2.61
CA ARG A 33 0.66 6.27 -3.68
C ARG A 33 1.39 7.31 -4.53
N LEU A 34 1.15 7.32 -5.84
CA LEU A 34 1.79 8.27 -6.76
C LEU A 34 1.35 9.72 -6.45
N LEU A 35 2.32 10.61 -6.28
CA LEU A 35 2.10 12.07 -6.26
C LEU A 35 2.38 12.66 -7.64
N ILE A 36 1.67 13.73 -8.01
CA ILE A 36 1.79 14.39 -9.31
C ILE A 36 2.04 15.89 -9.07
N PRO A 37 3.30 16.29 -8.82
CA PRO A 37 3.62 17.70 -8.56
C PRO A 37 3.48 18.57 -9.83
N PRO A 38 3.32 19.90 -9.67
CA PRO A 38 3.50 20.87 -10.75
C PRO A 38 4.81 20.62 -11.52
N GLY A 39 4.74 20.66 -12.85
CA GLY A 39 5.89 20.35 -13.72
C GLY A 39 6.14 18.86 -13.97
N SER A 40 5.41 17.95 -13.33
CA SER A 40 5.49 16.51 -13.63
C SER A 40 5.14 16.22 -15.10
N LEU A 41 5.96 15.39 -15.76
CA LEU A 41 5.72 14.93 -17.13
C LEU A 41 4.39 14.16 -17.28
N LEU A 42 3.85 13.62 -16.17
CA LEU A 42 2.53 12.98 -16.15
C LEU A 42 1.39 14.01 -16.20
N ALA A 43 1.54 15.19 -15.58
CA ALA A 43 0.50 16.21 -15.58
C ALA A 43 0.15 16.72 -17.00
N GLY A 44 1.11 16.66 -17.93
CA GLY A 44 0.90 17.01 -19.33
C GLY A 44 0.18 15.94 -20.18
N ARG A 45 0.13 14.69 -19.73
CA ARG A 45 -0.31 13.52 -20.53
C ARG A 45 -1.82 13.43 -20.72
N ALA A 46 -2.24 13.00 -21.90
CA ALA A 46 -3.66 12.86 -22.26
C ALA A 46 -4.34 11.73 -21.47
N GLU A 47 -3.55 10.73 -21.06
CA GLU A 47 -3.93 9.55 -20.29
C GLU A 47 -4.06 9.84 -18.79
N THR A 48 -3.51 10.96 -18.32
CA THR A 48 -3.50 11.36 -16.91
C THR A 48 -4.52 12.46 -16.63
N LYS A 49 -4.70 13.41 -17.56
CA LYS A 49 -5.65 14.54 -17.47
C LYS A 49 -7.08 14.19 -17.04
N PRO A 50 -7.71 13.07 -17.45
CA PRO A 50 -9.07 12.71 -17.01
C PRO A 50 -9.20 12.43 -15.51
N PHE A 51 -8.09 12.26 -14.81
CA PHE A 51 -8.04 11.88 -13.39
C PHE A 51 -7.44 12.97 -12.49
N LEU A 52 -6.93 14.07 -13.06
CA LEU A 52 -6.34 15.17 -12.30
C LEU A 52 -7.43 16.08 -11.73
N GLY A 53 -7.44 16.22 -10.41
CA GLY A 53 -8.17 17.23 -9.68
C GLY A 53 -7.38 18.55 -9.53
N PRO A 54 -7.83 19.45 -8.64
CA PRO A 54 -7.13 20.70 -8.35
C PRO A 54 -5.72 20.47 -7.76
N LEU A 55 -4.91 21.52 -7.79
CA LEU A 55 -3.65 21.57 -7.02
C LEU A 55 -3.97 21.67 -5.53
N ASP A 56 -3.45 20.74 -4.74
CA ASP A 56 -3.28 20.88 -3.29
C ASP A 56 -2.00 21.71 -3.06
N PRO A 57 -2.09 22.95 -2.53
CA PRO A 57 -0.95 23.82 -2.34
C PRO A 57 -0.14 23.49 -1.08
N GLU A 58 -0.71 22.77 -0.12
CA GLU A 58 -0.02 22.36 1.11
C GLU A 58 0.84 21.11 0.87
N ARG A 59 0.35 20.20 0.01
CA ARG A 59 1.05 18.97 -0.41
C ARG A 59 1.84 19.12 -1.71
N PHE A 60 1.80 20.30 -2.34
CA PHE A 60 2.48 20.61 -3.62
C PHE A 60 2.20 19.59 -4.75
N THR A 61 1.00 19.02 -4.81
CA THR A 61 0.59 17.98 -5.78
C THR A 61 -0.80 18.25 -6.32
N PHE A 62 -1.06 17.90 -7.58
CA PHE A 62 -2.43 17.73 -8.03
C PHE A 62 -3.07 16.57 -7.28
N THR A 63 -4.32 16.73 -6.85
CA THR A 63 -5.13 15.62 -6.32
C THR A 63 -5.56 14.71 -7.47
N TRP A 64 -5.89 13.46 -7.17
CA TRP A 64 -6.46 12.51 -8.13
C TRP A 64 -7.16 11.36 -7.41
N ASP A 65 -8.32 10.99 -7.93
CA ASP A 65 -9.12 9.85 -7.45
C ASP A 65 -8.94 8.65 -8.39
N HIS A 66 -9.13 7.44 -7.88
CA HIS A 66 -9.09 6.22 -8.66
C HIS A 66 -10.50 5.87 -9.20
N PRO A 67 -10.66 5.46 -10.48
CA PRO A 67 -11.97 5.15 -11.06
C PRO A 67 -12.76 4.06 -10.31
N ASP A 68 -12.07 3.16 -9.64
CA ASP A 68 -12.64 2.28 -8.61
C ASP A 68 -12.29 2.81 -7.21
N ALA A 69 -13.27 3.41 -6.54
CA ALA A 69 -13.14 3.97 -5.19
C ALA A 69 -12.85 2.91 -4.09
N ARG A 70 -12.92 1.60 -4.39
CA ARG A 70 -12.42 0.55 -3.48
C ARG A 70 -10.90 0.61 -3.34
N VAL A 71 -10.18 1.01 -4.40
CA VAL A 71 -8.72 1.19 -4.38
C VAL A 71 -8.34 2.38 -3.48
N ASP A 72 -9.05 3.51 -3.57
CA ASP A 72 -8.81 4.66 -2.69
C ASP A 72 -9.20 4.42 -1.23
N ARG A 73 -10.13 3.49 -0.99
CA ARG A 73 -10.40 2.99 0.36
C ARG A 73 -9.28 2.06 0.84
N LEU A 74 -8.78 1.16 -0.01
CA LEU A 74 -7.68 0.26 0.30
C LEU A 74 -6.40 1.04 0.66
N TYR A 75 -5.98 2.02 -0.16
CA TYR A 75 -4.80 2.84 0.12
C TYR A 75 -4.89 3.57 1.46
N ARG A 76 -6.04 4.18 1.80
CA ARG A 76 -6.23 4.85 3.10
C ARG A 76 -6.18 3.87 4.27
N ASP A 77 -6.83 2.72 4.14
CA ASP A 77 -6.86 1.72 5.20
C ASP A 77 -5.49 1.05 5.39
N VAL A 78 -4.73 0.83 4.31
CA VAL A 78 -3.34 0.33 4.36
C VAL A 78 -2.41 1.37 4.98
N GLY A 79 -2.48 2.63 4.56
CA GLY A 79 -1.69 3.71 5.18
C GLY A 79 -1.91 3.78 6.70
N ALA A 80 -3.17 3.73 7.13
CA ALA A 80 -3.52 3.72 8.55
C ALA A 80 -3.09 2.42 9.28
N ILE A 81 -3.04 1.27 8.61
CA ILE A 81 -2.48 0.03 9.19
C ILE A 81 -0.97 0.19 9.41
N VAL A 82 -0.24 0.70 8.42
CA VAL A 82 1.21 0.93 8.49
C VAL A 82 1.55 1.96 9.56
N GLU A 83 0.84 3.10 9.61
CA GLU A 83 1.05 4.18 10.57
C GLU A 83 0.98 3.68 12.01
N ARG A 84 -0.05 2.88 12.34
CA ARG A 84 -0.17 2.23 13.65
C ARG A 84 0.92 1.19 13.89
N ALA A 85 1.18 0.31 12.91
CA ALA A 85 2.22 -0.71 13.04
C ALA A 85 3.62 -0.11 13.26
N ALA A 86 3.92 1.04 12.65
CA ALA A 86 5.16 1.79 12.86
C ALA A 86 5.22 2.41 14.27
N HIS A 87 4.11 2.97 14.76
CA HIS A 87 4.02 3.53 16.11
C HIS A 87 4.15 2.45 17.21
N ASP A 88 3.47 1.33 17.03
CA ASP A 88 3.42 0.21 17.98
C ASP A 88 4.67 -0.70 17.90
N GLY A 89 5.52 -0.52 16.88
CA GLY A 89 6.66 -1.40 16.61
C GLY A 89 6.28 -2.83 16.17
N GLU A 90 5.09 -2.99 15.55
CA GLU A 90 4.55 -4.28 15.13
C GLU A 90 5.48 -5.00 14.12
N ASP A 91 5.49 -6.33 14.20
CA ASP A 91 6.26 -7.17 13.30
C ASP A 91 5.77 -7.03 11.83
N PRO A 92 6.63 -6.67 10.86
CA PRO A 92 6.26 -6.58 9.44
C PRO A 92 5.52 -7.80 8.91
N LEU A 93 5.77 -9.00 9.43
CA LEU A 93 5.00 -10.21 9.08
C LEU A 93 3.52 -10.09 9.48
N VAL A 94 3.23 -9.62 10.69
CA VAL A 94 1.86 -9.38 11.17
C VAL A 94 1.22 -8.25 10.36
N THR A 95 1.94 -7.14 10.17
CA THR A 95 1.48 -5.98 9.39
C THR A 95 1.13 -6.37 7.95
N PHE A 96 1.96 -7.19 7.30
CA PHE A 96 1.74 -7.71 5.95
C PHE A 96 0.47 -8.56 5.87
N HIS A 97 0.26 -9.47 6.83
CA HIS A 97 -0.97 -10.28 6.84
C HIS A 97 -2.23 -9.44 7.17
N ARG A 98 -2.12 -8.35 7.95
CA ARG A 98 -3.22 -7.36 8.11
C ARG A 98 -3.53 -6.67 6.78
N ILE A 99 -2.52 -6.22 6.05
CA ILE A 99 -2.65 -5.58 4.72
C ILE A 99 -3.31 -6.54 3.72
N ARG A 100 -2.87 -7.81 3.68
CA ARG A 100 -3.45 -8.82 2.78
C ARG A 100 -4.88 -9.19 3.13
N ALA A 101 -5.22 -9.33 4.41
CA ALA A 101 -6.59 -9.51 4.86
C ALA A 101 -7.47 -8.34 4.39
N ARG A 102 -6.98 -7.10 4.51
CA ARG A 102 -7.69 -5.90 4.05
C ARG A 102 -7.84 -5.85 2.53
N ALA A 103 -6.84 -6.27 1.76
CA ALA A 103 -6.92 -6.38 0.30
C ALA A 103 -7.99 -7.41 -0.13
N GLY A 104 -7.99 -8.61 0.46
CA GLY A 104 -8.99 -9.65 0.19
C GLY A 104 -10.43 -9.19 0.45
N SER A 105 -10.67 -8.43 1.52
CA SER A 105 -11.97 -7.79 1.79
C SER A 105 -12.34 -6.73 0.74
N ALA A 106 -11.38 -6.03 0.12
CA ALA A 106 -11.64 -5.05 -0.95
C ALA A 106 -12.08 -5.74 -2.26
N THR A 107 -11.37 -6.79 -2.68
CA THR A 107 -11.67 -7.54 -3.91
C THR A 107 -12.99 -8.31 -3.80
N SER A 108 -13.21 -9.01 -2.69
CA SER A 108 -14.45 -9.78 -2.44
C SER A 108 -15.69 -8.91 -2.15
N GLY A 109 -15.52 -7.61 -1.88
CA GLY A 109 -16.60 -6.72 -1.46
C GLY A 109 -17.16 -7.00 -0.06
N SER A 110 -16.57 -7.95 0.68
CA SER A 110 -17.02 -8.34 2.01
C SER A 110 -16.54 -7.36 3.08
N ALA A 111 -17.46 -6.89 3.93
CA ALA A 111 -17.12 -6.09 5.11
C ALA A 111 -16.47 -6.92 6.24
N SER A 112 -16.48 -8.25 6.14
CA SER A 112 -15.81 -9.13 7.10
C SER A 112 -14.29 -9.05 6.94
N SER A 113 -13.59 -8.67 8.01
CA SER A 113 -12.17 -9.00 8.15
C SER A 113 -12.04 -10.52 8.28
N PRO A 114 -11.33 -11.22 7.38
CA PRO A 114 -10.96 -12.61 7.65
C PRO A 114 -10.04 -12.65 8.88
N ALA A 115 -10.16 -13.71 9.69
CA ALA A 115 -9.25 -13.91 10.82
C ALA A 115 -7.80 -14.01 10.31
N LEU A 116 -6.85 -13.38 11.00
CA LEU A 116 -5.43 -13.49 10.65
C LEU A 116 -4.93 -14.92 10.91
N ALA A 117 -4.93 -15.73 9.87
CA ALA A 117 -4.14 -16.96 9.81
C ALA A 117 -2.66 -16.59 9.64
N LEU A 118 -2.00 -16.27 10.75
CA LEU A 118 -0.54 -16.13 10.75
C LEU A 118 0.10 -17.47 10.38
N PRO A 119 1.10 -17.49 9.48
CA PRO A 119 1.75 -18.72 9.04
C PRO A 119 2.50 -19.39 10.20
N ALA A 120 2.66 -20.71 10.12
CA ALA A 120 3.44 -21.47 11.09
C ALA A 120 4.88 -20.94 11.21
N ALA A 121 5.43 -20.97 12.43
CA ALA A 121 6.69 -20.32 12.79
C ALA A 121 7.82 -20.58 11.78
N ARG A 122 8.23 -19.53 11.06
CA ARG A 122 9.40 -19.55 10.18
C ARG A 122 10.66 -19.78 11.02
N ARG A 123 11.67 -20.43 10.43
CA ARG A 123 13.02 -20.44 11.01
C ARG A 123 13.55 -19.01 10.98
N ASP A 124 13.97 -18.50 12.13
CA ASP A 124 14.67 -17.22 12.22
C ASP A 124 15.94 -17.28 11.35
N LYS A 125 16.07 -16.29 10.46
CA LYS A 125 17.24 -16.07 9.58
C LYS A 125 18.06 -14.85 10.02
N GLY A 126 17.65 -14.18 11.10
CA GLY A 126 17.95 -12.77 11.37
C GLY A 126 17.13 -11.85 10.48
N ARG A 127 16.60 -10.75 11.04
CA ARG A 127 16.07 -9.65 10.20
C ARG A 127 17.21 -9.01 9.42
N PRO A 128 17.04 -8.70 8.12
CA PRO A 128 18.05 -8.00 7.34
C PRO A 128 18.26 -6.57 7.86
N PRO A 129 19.43 -5.95 7.58
CA PRO A 129 19.65 -4.54 7.90
C PRO A 129 18.60 -3.65 7.23
N ARG A 130 17.96 -2.78 8.04
CA ARG A 130 16.96 -1.80 7.61
C ARG A 130 17.21 -0.45 8.28
N LEU A 131 16.56 0.59 7.79
CA LEU A 131 16.53 1.90 8.44
C LEU A 131 15.86 1.79 9.82
N THR A 132 16.27 2.64 10.77
CA THR A 132 15.69 2.70 12.12
C THR A 132 14.29 3.29 12.13
N GLU A 133 13.93 4.06 11.11
CA GLU A 133 12.66 4.79 10.98
C GLU A 133 12.06 4.49 9.59
N PRO A 134 10.75 4.16 9.49
CA PRO A 134 10.07 3.98 8.22
C PRO A 134 9.78 5.34 7.55
N TRP A 135 10.00 5.42 6.24
CA TRP A 135 9.84 6.67 5.48
C TRP A 135 8.40 6.81 4.98
N PHE A 136 7.63 7.66 5.67
CA PHE A 136 6.32 8.15 5.23
C PHE A 136 6.47 9.34 4.26
N CYS A 137 5.49 9.53 3.39
CA CYS A 137 5.41 10.58 2.35
C CYS A 137 4.15 11.44 2.52
#